data_AF-A0A356L341-F1
#
_entry.id   AF-A0A356L341-F1
#
_cell.length_a   1.000
_cell.length_b   1.000
_cell.length_c   1.000
_cell.angle_alpha   90.00
_cell.angle_beta   90.00
_cell.angle_gamma   90.00
#
_symmetry.space_group_name_H-M   'P 1'
#
loop_
_entity.id
_entity.type
_entity.pdbx_description
1 polymer ?
#
loop_
_entity_poly.entity_id
_entity_poly.type
_entity_poly.pdbx_seq_one_letter_code
_entity_poly.pdbx_strand_id
1 'polypeptide(L)'
;MNIIVVGCGKVGLSLANQLNRENHNVTIIDNNEKVLRHAVDSLDVMGINGNGAMLAIQQEAGVKNADVLIAATNSDEINMLCCLIAKKEGNCSTIARIRNPEYKDEITYLRDELNLAMVINPEMAAAKEVERLLRFPPVMKIDSFSRGKIDLIRVKVPESSEIIGIKIYDLARILKLNVLICSIERGDQVIIPTGSDEIMKGDVISYIADAEQSNAFVKQLGIDYKPIRSCMIVGGGKVTYYIAKYMQESHMKCKLKIIDIDRDRCEYLAGAFPDATIINGDGTDQELLIREGIEKTDAFCSLTGFDEENIMLSLYAGKLSGARLITKINRIAFESVTSEMNLGSVIYPKQ
;
A
#
# COMPACT_ATOMS: atom_id res chain seq x y z
N MET A 1 -4.81 -23.35 -15.64
CA MET A 1 -6.10 -22.79 -15.17
C MET A 1 -6.66 -21.92 -16.26
N ASN A 2 -7.98 -21.89 -16.40
CA ASN A 2 -8.72 -20.98 -17.28
C ASN A 2 -9.13 -19.75 -16.47
N ILE A 3 -8.60 -18.58 -16.82
CA ILE A 3 -8.79 -17.34 -16.06
C ILE A 3 -9.39 -16.28 -16.97
N ILE A 4 -10.47 -15.66 -16.52
CA ILE A 4 -11.10 -14.53 -17.20
C ILE A 4 -10.76 -13.24 -16.45
N VAL A 5 -10.16 -12.27 -17.14
CA VAL A 5 -9.87 -10.94 -16.60
C VAL A 5 -10.79 -9.93 -17.25
N VAL A 6 -11.64 -9.28 -16.45
CA VAL A 6 -12.55 -8.23 -16.92
C VAL A 6 -11.95 -6.85 -16.63
N GLY A 7 -11.68 -6.10 -17.69
CA GLY A 7 -11.06 -4.78 -17.65
C GLY A 7 -9.58 -4.84 -17.97
N CYS A 8 -9.19 -4.27 -19.11
CA CYS A 8 -7.85 -4.17 -19.64
C CYS A 8 -7.15 -2.85 -19.24
N GLY A 9 -7.57 -2.24 -18.13
CA GLY A 9 -6.84 -1.12 -17.53
C GLY A 9 -5.47 -1.56 -16.99
N LYS A 10 -4.70 -0.61 -16.42
CA LYS A 10 -3.33 -0.88 -15.93
C LYS A 10 -3.22 -2.13 -15.04
N VAL A 11 -4.16 -2.31 -14.10
CA VAL A 11 -4.17 -3.46 -13.18
C VAL A 11 -4.49 -4.76 -13.90
N GLY A 12 -5.57 -4.79 -14.69
CA GLY A 12 -5.98 -6.01 -15.39
C GLY A 12 -4.96 -6.45 -16.44
N LEU A 13 -4.34 -5.52 -17.15
CA LEU A 13 -3.27 -5.82 -18.11
C LEU A 13 -2.01 -6.37 -17.42
N SER A 14 -1.58 -5.77 -16.31
CA SER A 14 -0.42 -6.26 -15.54
C SER A 14 -0.67 -7.66 -14.99
N LEU A 15 -1.87 -7.90 -14.47
CA LEU A 15 -2.29 -9.19 -13.96
C LEU A 15 -2.36 -10.25 -15.06
N ALA A 16 -2.97 -9.92 -16.20
CA ALA A 16 -3.05 -10.82 -17.35
C ALA A 16 -1.64 -11.20 -17.86
N ASN A 17 -0.72 -10.24 -17.94
CA ASN A 17 0.67 -10.49 -18.32
C ASN A 17 1.38 -11.45 -17.35
N GLN A 18 1.21 -11.24 -16.04
CA GLN A 18 1.81 -12.13 -15.04
C GLN A 18 1.24 -13.56 -15.12
N LEU A 19 -0.08 -13.69 -15.16
CA LEU A 19 -0.75 -14.99 -15.26
C LEU A 19 -0.39 -15.72 -16.55
N ASN A 20 -0.23 -15.00 -17.66
CA ASN A 20 0.20 -15.58 -18.93
C ASN A 20 1.64 -16.10 -18.84
N ARG A 21 2.56 -15.37 -18.19
CA ARG A 21 3.93 -15.83 -17.93
C ARG A 21 4.00 -17.07 -17.02
N GLU A 22 3.03 -17.23 -16.14
CA GLU A 22 2.86 -18.42 -15.30
C GLU A 22 2.20 -19.60 -16.06
N ASN A 23 2.01 -19.50 -17.38
CA ASN A 23 1.40 -20.50 -18.27
C ASN A 23 -0.07 -20.83 -17.93
N HIS A 24 -0.84 -19.82 -17.54
CA HIS A 24 -2.30 -19.93 -17.43
C HIS A 24 -3.00 -19.52 -18.73
N ASN A 25 -4.17 -20.11 -19.00
CA ASN A 25 -5.00 -19.74 -20.14
C ASN A 25 -5.80 -18.49 -19.76
N VAL A 26 -5.43 -17.34 -20.31
CA VAL A 26 -6.04 -16.05 -19.96
C VAL A 26 -6.94 -15.54 -21.09
N THR A 27 -8.17 -15.17 -20.73
CA THR A 27 -9.11 -14.45 -21.60
C THR A 27 -9.39 -13.07 -21.00
N ILE A 28 -9.22 -12.01 -21.79
CA ILE A 28 -9.46 -10.63 -21.39
C ILE A 28 -10.76 -10.12 -21.99
N ILE A 29 -11.61 -9.47 -21.19
CA ILE A 29 -12.82 -8.78 -21.64
C ILE A 29 -12.64 -7.27 -21.40
N ASP A 30 -12.82 -6.45 -22.43
CA ASP A 30 -12.87 -4.98 -22.28
C ASP A 30 -13.79 -4.36 -23.33
N ASN A 31 -14.43 -3.22 -23.02
CA ASN A 31 -15.32 -2.53 -23.95
C ASN A 31 -14.57 -1.53 -24.86
N ASN A 32 -13.32 -1.22 -24.54
CA ASN A 32 -12.45 -0.35 -25.32
C ASN A 32 -11.59 -1.20 -26.24
N GLU A 33 -12.03 -1.28 -27.49
CA GLU A 33 -11.37 -2.05 -28.53
C GLU A 33 -9.89 -1.69 -28.72
N LYS A 34 -9.52 -0.41 -28.57
CA LYS A 34 -8.12 0.03 -28.76
C LYS A 34 -7.21 -0.56 -27.69
N VAL A 35 -7.66 -0.55 -26.44
CA VAL A 35 -6.89 -1.08 -25.29
C VAL A 35 -6.82 -2.60 -25.37
N LEU A 36 -7.93 -3.25 -25.74
CA LEU A 36 -7.99 -4.69 -25.92
C LEU A 36 -7.04 -5.19 -27.02
N ARG A 37 -7.04 -4.54 -28.19
CA ARG A 37 -6.13 -4.90 -29.29
C ARG A 37 -4.67 -4.81 -28.86
N HIS A 38 -4.28 -3.72 -28.19
CA HIS A 38 -2.93 -3.59 -27.66
C HIS A 38 -2.56 -4.73 -26.71
N ALA A 39 -3.49 -5.17 -25.86
CA ALA A 39 -3.24 -6.27 -24.94
C ALA A 39 -3.05 -7.61 -25.63
N VAL A 40 -3.89 -7.94 -26.61
CA VAL A 40 -3.80 -9.17 -27.42
C VAL A 40 -2.55 -9.16 -28.31
N ASP A 41 -2.14 -8.00 -28.83
CA ASP A 41 -0.91 -7.88 -29.62
C ASP A 41 0.34 -8.05 -28.76
N SER A 42 0.28 -7.62 -27.48
CA SER A 42 1.41 -7.65 -26.56
C SER A 42 1.52 -8.94 -25.75
N LEU A 43 0.41 -9.65 -25.57
CA LEU A 43 0.28 -10.83 -24.72
C LEU A 43 -0.38 -11.96 -25.53
N ASP A 44 0.12 -13.18 -25.40
CA ASP A 44 -0.51 -14.36 -26.01
C ASP A 44 -1.79 -14.76 -25.26
N VAL A 45 -2.86 -13.98 -25.42
CA VAL A 45 -4.14 -14.10 -24.68
C VAL A 45 -5.33 -13.91 -25.61
N MET A 46 -6.47 -14.50 -25.25
CA MET A 46 -7.73 -14.27 -25.98
C MET A 46 -8.35 -12.93 -25.55
N GLY A 47 -8.85 -12.14 -26.50
CA GLY A 47 -9.53 -10.87 -26.22
C GLY A 47 -10.97 -10.85 -26.71
N ILE A 48 -11.89 -10.41 -25.87
CA ILE A 48 -13.32 -10.24 -26.19
C ILE A 48 -13.73 -8.80 -25.97
N ASN A 49 -14.27 -8.19 -27.03
CA ASN A 49 -14.75 -6.81 -26.98
C ASN A 49 -16.19 -6.78 -26.48
N GLY A 50 -16.41 -6.22 -25.29
CA GLY A 50 -17.75 -6.08 -24.74
C GLY A 50 -17.78 -5.65 -23.28
N ASN A 51 -18.99 -5.44 -22.79
CA ASN A 51 -19.21 -5.19 -21.36
C ASN A 51 -19.22 -6.52 -20.62
N GLY A 52 -18.21 -6.77 -19.78
CA GLY A 52 -18.10 -8.00 -18.98
C GLY A 52 -19.22 -8.19 -17.95
N ALA A 53 -20.05 -7.18 -17.70
CA ALA A 53 -21.28 -7.35 -16.91
C ALA A 53 -22.43 -7.97 -17.71
N MET A 54 -22.25 -8.29 -19.00
CA MET A 54 -23.26 -8.95 -19.82
C MET A 54 -23.03 -10.47 -19.84
N LEU A 55 -24.06 -11.25 -19.55
CA LEU A 55 -23.99 -12.71 -19.55
C LEU A 55 -23.47 -13.28 -20.88
N ALA A 56 -23.97 -12.79 -22.01
CA ALA A 56 -23.56 -13.27 -23.34
C ALA A 56 -22.05 -13.10 -23.57
N ILE A 57 -21.48 -11.99 -23.12
CA ILE A 57 -20.03 -11.71 -23.24
C ILE A 57 -19.22 -12.65 -22.35
N GLN A 58 -19.68 -12.93 -21.12
CA GLN A 58 -19.01 -13.90 -20.26
C GLN A 58 -19.12 -15.34 -20.80
N GLN A 59 -20.25 -15.70 -21.42
CA GLN A 59 -20.43 -17.00 -22.08
C GLN A 59 -19.48 -17.15 -23.27
N GLU A 60 -19.35 -16.11 -24.10
CA GLU A 60 -18.36 -16.05 -25.19
C GLU A 60 -16.93 -16.22 -24.65
N ALA A 61 -16.64 -15.63 -23.48
CA ALA A 61 -15.36 -15.79 -22.79
C ALA A 61 -15.13 -17.15 -22.12
N GLY A 62 -16.11 -18.06 -22.18
CA GLY A 62 -15.99 -19.40 -21.64
C GLY A 62 -16.15 -19.47 -20.12
N VAL A 63 -16.92 -18.57 -19.49
CA VAL A 63 -17.11 -18.51 -18.03
C VAL A 63 -17.55 -19.84 -17.40
N LYS A 64 -18.28 -20.68 -18.14
CA LYS A 64 -18.71 -22.02 -17.71
C LYS A 64 -17.56 -22.95 -17.34
N ASN A 65 -16.41 -22.78 -18.00
CA ASN A 65 -15.23 -23.61 -17.81
C ASN A 65 -14.07 -22.83 -17.16
N ALA A 66 -14.35 -21.63 -16.65
CA ALA A 66 -13.35 -20.79 -15.99
C ALA A 66 -13.12 -21.29 -14.56
N ASP A 67 -11.87 -21.34 -14.13
CA ASP A 67 -11.52 -21.62 -12.73
C ASP A 67 -11.67 -20.34 -11.89
N VAL A 68 -11.30 -19.19 -12.49
CA VAL A 68 -11.28 -17.89 -11.83
C VAL A 68 -11.79 -16.80 -12.78
N LEU A 69 -12.61 -15.88 -12.25
CA LEU A 69 -12.93 -14.61 -12.89
C LEU A 69 -12.45 -13.45 -12.00
N ILE A 70 -11.68 -12.53 -12.59
CA ILE A 70 -11.11 -11.37 -11.91
C ILE A 70 -11.65 -10.10 -12.57
N ALA A 71 -12.45 -9.32 -11.83
CA ALA A 71 -13.03 -8.09 -12.33
C ALA A 71 -12.26 -6.87 -11.80
N ALA A 72 -11.54 -6.19 -12.70
CA ALA A 72 -10.63 -5.08 -12.41
C ALA A 72 -10.92 -3.83 -13.25
N THR A 73 -12.19 -3.61 -13.62
CA THR A 73 -12.65 -2.42 -14.36
C THR A 73 -12.65 -1.17 -13.49
N ASN A 74 -12.91 0.00 -14.09
CA ASN A 74 -12.97 1.28 -13.39
C ASN A 74 -14.21 1.48 -12.51
N SER A 75 -15.24 0.62 -12.60
CA SER A 75 -16.44 0.69 -11.74
C SER A 75 -16.47 -0.50 -10.79
N ASP A 76 -16.66 -0.20 -9.51
CA ASP A 76 -16.75 -1.23 -8.47
C ASP A 76 -18.07 -2.01 -8.63
N GLU A 77 -19.13 -1.35 -9.07
CA GLU A 77 -20.46 -1.92 -9.35
C GLU A 77 -20.41 -2.88 -10.53
N ILE A 78 -19.71 -2.51 -11.61
CA ILE A 78 -19.46 -3.42 -12.74
C ILE A 78 -18.66 -4.63 -12.25
N ASN A 79 -17.63 -4.44 -11.42
CA ASN A 79 -16.83 -5.55 -10.93
C ASN A 79 -17.63 -6.53 -10.08
N MET A 80 -18.49 -6.02 -9.18
CA MET A 80 -19.41 -6.82 -8.38
C MET A 80 -20.40 -7.59 -9.26
N LEU A 81 -21.01 -6.92 -10.24
CA LEU A 81 -21.97 -7.55 -11.16
C LEU A 81 -21.32 -8.62 -12.04
N CYS A 82 -20.10 -8.38 -12.54
CA CYS A 82 -19.33 -9.38 -13.29
C CYS A 82 -19.15 -10.67 -12.47
N CYS A 83 -18.73 -10.51 -11.21
CA CYS A 83 -18.51 -11.63 -10.31
C CYS A 83 -19.82 -12.36 -9.98
N LEU A 84 -20.92 -11.65 -9.77
CA LEU A 84 -22.23 -12.27 -9.50
C LEU A 84 -22.69 -13.16 -10.66
N ILE A 85 -22.55 -12.67 -11.90
CA ILE A 85 -22.91 -13.43 -13.11
C ILE A 85 -22.03 -14.65 -13.25
N ALA A 86 -20.71 -14.48 -13.10
CA ALA A 86 -19.74 -15.57 -13.21
C ALA A 86 -19.99 -16.68 -12.18
N LYS A 87 -20.35 -16.28 -10.95
CA LYS A 87 -20.67 -17.23 -9.88
C LYS A 87 -21.93 -18.04 -10.19
N LYS A 88 -22.95 -17.40 -10.78
CA LYS A 88 -24.21 -18.07 -11.16
C LYS A 88 -24.06 -18.97 -12.39
N GLU A 89 -23.30 -18.54 -13.39
CA GLU A 89 -23.21 -19.23 -14.68
C GLU A 89 -22.11 -20.31 -14.71
N GLY A 90 -20.94 -20.02 -14.13
CA GLY A 90 -19.78 -20.91 -14.17
C GLY A 90 -19.38 -21.51 -12.83
N ASN A 91 -19.97 -21.05 -11.72
CA ASN A 91 -19.59 -21.44 -10.35
C ASN A 91 -18.07 -21.30 -10.08
N CYS A 92 -17.40 -20.40 -10.78
CA CYS A 92 -15.96 -20.18 -10.65
C CYS A 92 -15.62 -19.37 -9.39
N SER A 93 -14.33 -19.30 -9.06
CA SER A 93 -13.85 -18.40 -7.99
C SER A 93 -13.81 -16.97 -8.51
N THR A 94 -14.42 -16.04 -7.78
CA THR A 94 -14.58 -14.66 -8.26
C THR A 94 -13.80 -13.68 -7.39
N ILE A 95 -13.05 -12.79 -8.04
CA ILE A 95 -12.23 -11.77 -7.40
C ILE A 95 -12.66 -10.41 -7.93
N ALA A 96 -13.12 -9.53 -7.04
CA ALA A 96 -13.56 -8.19 -7.41
C ALA A 96 -12.58 -7.12 -6.91
N ARG A 97 -12.24 -6.16 -7.77
CA ARG A 97 -11.60 -4.93 -7.35
C ARG A 97 -12.64 -3.93 -6.86
N ILE A 98 -12.58 -3.56 -5.58
CA ILE A 98 -13.47 -2.58 -4.96
C ILE A 98 -12.60 -1.50 -4.30
N ARG A 99 -12.80 -0.24 -4.66
CA ARG A 99 -11.87 0.86 -4.33
C ARG A 99 -12.54 1.98 -3.57
N ASN A 100 -13.84 2.19 -3.79
CA ASN A 100 -14.61 3.25 -3.16
C ASN A 100 -14.59 3.07 -1.63
N PRO A 101 -14.10 4.07 -0.87
CA PRO A 101 -14.06 4.00 0.58
C PRO A 101 -15.41 3.83 1.27
N GLU A 102 -16.51 4.22 0.61
CA GLU A 102 -17.88 4.01 1.12
C GLU A 102 -18.18 2.52 1.32
N TYR A 103 -17.60 1.64 0.51
CA TYR A 103 -17.78 0.19 0.66
C TYR A 103 -16.85 -0.43 1.71
N LYS A 104 -15.90 0.31 2.32
CA LYS A 104 -14.88 -0.30 3.21
C LYS A 104 -15.53 -1.05 4.37
N ASP A 105 -16.48 -0.42 5.04
CA ASP A 105 -17.07 -0.97 6.27
C ASP A 105 -18.09 -2.08 5.94
N GLU A 106 -18.59 -2.12 4.70
CA GLU A 106 -19.51 -3.14 4.17
C GLU A 106 -18.80 -4.23 3.35
N ILE A 107 -17.47 -4.15 3.16
CA ILE A 107 -16.75 -5.00 2.21
C ILE A 107 -16.84 -6.49 2.57
N THR A 108 -16.93 -6.80 3.87
CA THR A 108 -17.11 -8.17 4.37
C THR A 108 -18.51 -8.66 4.04
N TYR A 109 -19.53 -7.83 4.29
CA TYR A 109 -20.91 -8.13 3.95
C TYR A 109 -21.08 -8.34 2.44
N LEU A 110 -20.58 -7.42 1.61
CA LEU A 110 -20.62 -7.54 0.14
C LEU A 110 -19.91 -8.79 -0.36
N ARG A 111 -18.75 -9.13 0.22
CA ARG A 111 -18.02 -10.35 -0.14
C ARG A 111 -18.86 -11.59 0.14
N ASP A 112 -19.48 -11.66 1.30
CA ASP A 112 -20.23 -12.84 1.73
C ASP A 112 -21.54 -12.98 0.93
N GLU A 113 -22.30 -11.90 0.75
CA GLU A 113 -23.56 -11.88 -0.01
C GLU A 113 -23.38 -12.17 -1.51
N LEU A 114 -22.32 -11.62 -2.11
CA LEU A 114 -21.98 -11.88 -3.51
C LEU A 114 -21.16 -13.17 -3.70
N ASN A 115 -20.87 -13.88 -2.61
CA ASN A 115 -20.08 -15.11 -2.57
C ASN A 115 -18.74 -14.97 -3.32
N LEU A 116 -18.05 -13.85 -3.07
CA LEU A 116 -16.76 -13.53 -3.67
C LEU A 116 -15.66 -14.29 -2.94
N ALA A 117 -14.80 -14.96 -3.71
CA ALA A 117 -13.62 -15.63 -3.15
C ALA A 117 -12.70 -14.60 -2.46
N MET A 118 -12.53 -13.43 -3.09
CA MET A 118 -11.68 -12.36 -2.57
C MET A 118 -12.14 -10.98 -3.07
N VAL A 119 -11.93 -9.96 -2.26
CA VAL A 119 -12.01 -8.56 -2.67
C VAL A 119 -10.63 -7.93 -2.57
N ILE A 120 -10.23 -7.19 -3.60
CA ILE A 120 -8.93 -6.51 -3.65
C ILE A 120 -9.16 -5.01 -3.73
N ASN A 121 -8.44 -4.26 -2.90
CA ASN A 121 -8.44 -2.81 -2.90
C ASN A 121 -7.00 -2.29 -2.95
N PRO A 122 -6.47 -2.02 -4.15
CA PRO A 122 -5.07 -1.60 -4.31
C PRO A 122 -4.79 -0.25 -3.65
N GLU A 123 -5.76 0.67 -3.64
CA GLU A 123 -5.62 1.96 -2.97
C GLU A 123 -5.51 1.83 -1.45
N MET A 124 -6.26 0.89 -0.86
CA MET A 124 -6.17 0.56 0.55
C MET A 124 -4.83 -0.11 0.90
N ALA A 125 -4.35 -1.03 0.05
CA ALA A 125 -3.05 -1.67 0.23
C ALA A 125 -1.90 -0.63 0.17
N ALA A 126 -1.91 0.26 -0.82
CA ALA A 126 -0.94 1.34 -0.94
C ALA A 126 -0.98 2.28 0.27
N ALA A 127 -2.17 2.67 0.71
CA ALA A 127 -2.34 3.50 1.89
C ALA A 127 -1.81 2.84 3.17
N LYS A 128 -1.96 1.52 3.30
CA LYS A 128 -1.44 0.76 4.44
C LYS A 128 0.09 0.78 4.45
N GLU A 129 0.72 0.66 3.29
CA GLU A 129 2.18 0.77 3.18
C GLU A 129 2.67 2.19 3.49
N VAL A 130 1.97 3.23 3.02
CA VAL A 130 2.30 4.62 3.37
C VAL A 130 2.16 4.85 4.88
N GLU A 131 1.06 4.43 5.50
CA GLU A 131 0.87 4.55 6.96
C GLU A 131 2.00 3.85 7.73
N ARG A 132 2.39 2.65 7.30
CA ARG A 132 3.52 1.92 7.87
C ARG A 132 4.83 2.70 7.75
N LEU A 133 5.13 3.26 6.58
CA LEU A 133 6.30 4.10 6.35
C LEU A 133 6.29 5.39 7.17
N LEU A 134 5.11 5.89 7.55
CA LEU A 134 4.97 7.05 8.44
C LEU A 134 5.13 6.65 9.92
N ARG A 135 4.67 5.45 10.29
CA ARG A 135 4.64 4.96 11.67
C ARG A 135 5.99 4.43 12.14
N PHE A 136 6.76 3.81 11.26
CA PHE A 136 8.00 3.13 11.59
C PHE A 136 9.22 3.70 10.84
N PRO A 137 10.42 3.63 11.43
CA PRO A 137 11.69 3.86 10.74
C PRO A 137 11.91 2.96 9.49
N PRO A 138 12.46 3.49 8.38
CA PRO A 138 12.77 2.73 7.16
C PRO A 138 13.78 1.59 7.37
N VAL A 139 14.62 1.67 8.40
CA VAL A 139 15.60 0.62 8.73
C VAL A 139 14.94 -0.69 9.19
N MET A 140 13.63 -0.66 9.46
CA MET A 140 12.90 -1.81 10.00
C MET A 140 12.20 -2.56 8.89
N LYS A 141 12.49 -3.86 8.79
CA LYS A 141 11.70 -4.75 7.94
C LYS A 141 10.52 -5.26 8.76
N ILE A 142 9.30 -5.05 8.29
CA ILE A 142 8.09 -5.43 9.02
C ILE A 142 7.34 -6.49 8.21
N ASP A 143 7.07 -7.62 8.86
CA ASP A 143 6.22 -8.69 8.37
C ASP A 143 4.92 -8.65 9.19
N SER A 144 3.81 -8.28 8.56
CA SER A 144 2.52 -8.18 9.25
C SER A 144 1.78 -9.52 9.24
N PHE A 145 1.39 -9.99 10.43
CA PHE A 145 0.65 -11.22 10.66
C PHE A 145 -0.79 -10.92 11.14
N SER A 146 -1.66 -11.93 11.06
CA SER A 146 -3.04 -11.85 11.55
C SER A 146 -3.83 -10.66 10.96
N ARG A 147 -3.73 -10.47 9.64
CA ARG A 147 -4.36 -9.34 8.91
C ARG A 147 -3.93 -7.96 9.42
N GLY A 148 -2.66 -7.81 9.78
CA GLY A 148 -2.09 -6.54 10.24
C GLY A 148 -2.32 -6.22 11.71
N LYS A 149 -2.76 -7.20 12.51
CA LYS A 149 -2.92 -7.03 13.96
C LYS A 149 -1.60 -7.17 14.73
N ILE A 150 -0.63 -7.89 14.15
CA ILE A 150 0.67 -8.13 14.76
C ILE A 150 1.73 -7.79 13.71
N ASP A 151 2.63 -6.88 14.05
CA ASP A 151 3.77 -6.52 13.22
C ASP A 151 5.02 -7.21 13.81
N LEU A 152 5.63 -8.12 13.05
CA LEU A 152 6.94 -8.68 13.35
C LEU A 152 7.99 -7.78 12.72
N ILE A 153 8.85 -7.22 13.55
CA ILE A 153 9.75 -6.16 13.17
C ILE A 153 11.18 -6.69 13.23
N ARG A 154 11.93 -6.56 12.15
CA ARG A 154 13.34 -6.95 12.07
C ARG A 154 14.22 -5.72 12.02
N VAL A 155 15.26 -5.74 12.84
CA VAL A 155 16.26 -4.68 12.89
C VAL A 155 17.64 -5.29 13.07
N LYS A 156 18.62 -4.75 12.32
CA LYS A 156 20.02 -5.11 12.50
C LYS A 156 20.57 -4.33 13.68
N VAL A 157 21.21 -5.02 14.62
CA VAL A 157 21.84 -4.41 15.80
C VAL A 157 23.09 -3.66 15.36
N PRO A 158 23.16 -2.32 15.54
CA PRO A 158 24.37 -1.56 15.26
C PRO A 158 25.53 -2.04 16.13
N GLU A 159 26.77 -1.95 15.64
CA GLU A 159 27.95 -2.36 16.41
C GLU A 159 28.16 -1.50 17.67
N SER A 160 27.67 -0.27 17.66
CA SER A 160 27.71 0.67 18.79
C SER A 160 26.52 0.55 19.75
N SER A 161 25.68 -0.47 19.59
CA SER A 161 24.45 -0.61 20.35
C SER A 161 24.71 -0.92 21.82
N GLU A 162 24.06 -0.21 22.74
CA GLU A 162 24.21 -0.40 24.18
C GLU A 162 23.61 -1.72 24.69
N ILE A 163 22.83 -2.41 23.85
CA ILE A 163 22.18 -3.67 24.22
C ILE A 163 23.03 -4.92 23.92
N ILE A 164 24.22 -4.75 23.35
CA ILE A 164 25.13 -5.87 23.06
C ILE A 164 25.57 -6.52 24.38
N GLY A 165 25.52 -7.85 24.43
CA GLY A 165 25.83 -8.66 25.61
C GLY A 165 24.70 -8.72 26.65
N ILE A 166 23.57 -8.04 26.42
CA ILE A 166 22.40 -8.16 27.29
C ILE A 166 21.67 -9.48 27.02
N LYS A 167 21.35 -10.20 28.09
CA LYS A 167 20.49 -11.39 28.05
C LYS A 167 19.04 -11.01 27.83
N ILE A 168 18.32 -11.81 27.06
CA ILE A 168 16.93 -11.50 26.67
C ILE A 168 16.00 -11.41 27.87
N TYR A 169 16.20 -12.21 28.92
CA TYR A 169 15.46 -12.10 30.17
C TYR A 169 15.63 -10.72 30.85
N ASP A 170 16.81 -10.12 30.76
CA ASP A 170 17.11 -8.83 31.38
C ASP A 170 16.65 -7.64 30.54
N LEU A 171 16.37 -7.86 29.25
CA LEU A 171 16.10 -6.81 28.27
C LEU A 171 14.88 -5.96 28.64
N ALA A 172 13.75 -6.59 29.00
CA ALA A 172 12.55 -5.88 29.41
C ALA A 172 12.77 -5.02 30.67
N ARG A 173 13.59 -5.52 31.62
CA ARG A 173 13.91 -4.84 32.87
C ARG A 173 14.86 -3.65 32.65
N ILE A 174 15.89 -3.83 31.83
CA ILE A 174 16.90 -2.81 31.55
C ILE A 174 16.31 -1.69 30.71
N LEU A 175 15.62 -2.05 29.62
CA LEU A 175 15.07 -1.07 28.69
C LEU A 175 13.77 -0.44 29.19
N LYS A 176 13.08 -1.09 30.14
CA LYS A 176 11.71 -0.73 30.58
C LYS A 176 10.73 -0.65 29.41
N LEU A 177 10.94 -1.50 28.41
CA LEU A 177 10.10 -1.60 27.22
C LEU A 177 9.47 -2.99 27.17
N ASN A 178 8.23 -3.03 26.69
CA ASN A 178 7.54 -4.29 26.47
C ASN A 178 7.75 -4.76 25.03
N VAL A 179 8.84 -5.48 24.82
CA VAL A 179 9.25 -5.99 23.50
C VAL A 179 9.45 -7.50 23.61
N LEU A 180 8.80 -8.26 22.74
CA LEU A 180 8.98 -9.71 22.66
C LEU A 180 9.95 -10.05 21.54
N ILE A 181 11.14 -10.56 21.88
CA ILE A 181 12.08 -11.06 20.88
C ILE A 181 11.63 -12.44 20.39
N CYS A 182 11.44 -12.59 19.08
CA CYS A 182 10.93 -13.82 18.46
C CYS A 182 12.04 -14.66 17.82
N SER A 183 13.04 -14.02 17.21
CA SER A 183 14.20 -14.71 16.64
C SER A 183 15.43 -13.82 16.57
N ILE A 184 16.61 -14.45 16.54
CA ILE A 184 17.90 -13.81 16.31
C ILE A 184 18.54 -14.49 15.11
N GLU A 185 18.81 -13.75 14.04
CA GLU A 185 19.59 -14.22 12.90
C GLU A 185 21.04 -13.80 13.10
N ARG A 186 21.95 -14.77 13.19
CA ARG A 186 23.39 -14.58 13.42
C ARG A 186 24.18 -15.27 12.33
N GLY A 187 24.66 -14.49 11.36
CA GLY A 187 25.21 -15.05 10.12
C GLY A 187 24.13 -15.84 9.37
N ASP A 188 24.41 -17.12 9.09
CA ASP A 188 23.47 -18.00 8.38
C ASP A 188 22.55 -18.81 9.32
N GLN A 189 22.62 -18.57 10.63
CA GLN A 189 21.83 -19.30 11.63
C GLN A 189 20.65 -18.47 12.15
N VAL A 190 19.49 -19.10 12.26
CA VAL A 190 18.32 -18.54 12.94
C VAL A 190 18.16 -19.21 14.29
N ILE A 191 18.19 -18.40 15.35
CA ILE A 191 18.09 -18.82 16.75
C ILE A 191 16.70 -18.42 17.26
N ILE A 192 15.97 -19.37 17.86
CA ILE A 192 14.77 -19.08 18.64
C ILE A 192 15.23 -18.82 20.08
N PRO A 193 15.18 -17.57 20.55
CA PRO A 193 15.82 -17.19 21.80
C PRO A 193 15.14 -17.77 23.02
N THR A 194 15.95 -18.22 23.95
CA THR A 194 15.63 -18.44 25.36
C THR A 194 16.03 -17.22 26.19
N GLY A 195 15.59 -17.14 27.45
CA GLY A 195 15.93 -16.02 28.33
C GLY A 195 17.44 -15.85 28.59
N SER A 196 18.23 -16.91 28.41
CA SER A 196 19.69 -16.90 28.61
C SER A 196 20.48 -16.45 27.38
N ASP A 197 19.86 -16.41 26.20
CA ASP A 197 20.55 -15.98 24.99
C ASP A 197 20.90 -14.49 25.06
N GLU A 198 22.07 -14.16 24.52
CA GLU A 198 22.63 -12.82 24.51
C GLU A 198 22.60 -12.24 23.11
N ILE A 199 22.28 -10.94 23.03
CA ILE A 199 22.32 -10.17 21.80
C ILE A 199 23.77 -9.85 21.47
N MET A 200 24.19 -10.15 20.24
CA MET A 200 25.56 -9.91 19.79
C MET A 200 25.60 -8.89 18.66
N LYS A 201 26.79 -8.33 18.44
CA LYS A 201 27.04 -7.41 17.33
C LYS A 201 26.72 -8.07 15.99
N GLY A 202 26.03 -7.33 15.12
CA GLY A 202 25.68 -7.81 13.77
C GLY A 202 24.48 -8.75 13.72
N ASP A 203 23.89 -9.12 14.86
CA ASP A 203 22.64 -9.87 14.89
C ASP A 203 21.52 -9.09 14.19
N VAL A 204 20.62 -9.81 13.52
CA VAL A 204 19.33 -9.29 13.07
C VAL A 204 18.26 -9.85 13.99
N ILE A 205 17.61 -8.97 14.73
CA ILE A 205 16.63 -9.35 15.74
C ILE A 205 15.24 -9.15 15.15
N SER A 206 14.40 -10.19 15.21
CA SER A 206 12.97 -10.09 14.93
C SER A 206 12.18 -10.01 16.24
N TYR A 207 11.31 -9.02 16.37
CA TYR A 207 10.56 -8.76 17.61
C TYR A 207 9.14 -8.25 17.35
N ILE A 208 8.28 -8.35 18.35
CA ILE A 208 6.91 -7.80 18.34
C ILE A 208 6.81 -6.72 19.42
N ALA A 209 6.28 -5.56 19.02
CA ALA A 209 5.99 -4.44 19.90
C ALA A 209 4.95 -3.51 19.24
N ASP A 210 4.24 -2.70 20.03
CA ASP A 210 3.49 -1.58 19.47
C ASP A 210 4.44 -0.51 18.92
N ALA A 211 3.93 0.45 18.13
CA ALA A 211 4.79 1.45 17.49
C ALA A 211 5.50 2.40 18.46
N GLU A 212 4.91 2.69 19.63
CA GLU A 212 5.55 3.56 20.62
C GLU A 212 6.74 2.83 21.26
N GLN A 213 6.52 1.59 21.70
CA GLN A 213 7.55 0.71 22.26
C GLN A 213 8.63 0.39 21.21
N SER A 214 8.24 0.16 19.97
CA SER A 214 9.16 -0.14 18.87
C SER A 214 10.05 1.06 18.53
N ASN A 215 9.47 2.28 18.47
CA ASN A 215 10.25 3.51 18.27
C ASN A 215 11.21 3.78 19.44
N ALA A 216 10.80 3.48 20.68
CA ALA A 216 11.66 3.58 21.84
C ALA A 216 12.77 2.53 21.82
N PHE A 217 12.47 1.30 21.41
CA PHE A 217 13.44 0.20 21.29
C PHE A 217 14.52 0.54 20.27
N VAL A 218 14.14 1.02 19.09
CA VAL A 218 15.09 1.44 18.04
C VAL A 218 16.03 2.55 18.54
N LYS A 219 15.53 3.51 19.34
CA LYS A 219 16.40 4.50 19.96
C LYS A 219 17.40 3.88 20.94
N GLN A 220 16.96 2.91 21.75
CA GLN A 220 17.84 2.18 22.67
C GLN A 220 18.87 1.32 21.93
N LEU A 221 18.58 0.91 20.68
CA LEU A 221 19.57 0.28 19.82
C LEU A 221 20.70 1.23 19.39
N GLY A 222 20.61 2.53 19.69
CA GLY A 222 21.53 3.54 19.21
C GLY A 222 21.26 3.99 17.77
N ILE A 223 20.08 3.66 17.23
CA ILE A 223 19.66 4.12 15.90
C ILE A 223 18.95 5.46 16.08
N ASP A 224 19.57 6.53 15.58
CA ASP A 224 18.96 7.86 15.62
C ASP A 224 17.76 7.91 14.66
N TYR A 225 16.58 8.18 15.23
CA TYR A 225 15.34 8.32 14.51
C TYR A 225 14.44 9.36 15.16
N LYS A 226 13.86 10.22 14.32
CA LYS A 226 12.84 11.20 14.71
C LYS A 226 11.45 10.71 14.31
N PRO A 227 10.55 10.43 15.28
CA PRO A 227 9.17 10.12 14.99
C PRO A 227 8.50 11.21 14.16
N ILE A 228 7.65 10.81 13.21
CA ILE A 228 6.89 11.74 12.37
C ILE A 228 5.74 12.32 13.20
N ARG A 229 5.78 13.64 13.45
CA ARG A 229 4.75 14.38 14.21
C ARG A 229 3.92 15.30 13.31
N SER A 230 4.38 15.56 12.10
CA SER A 230 3.68 16.33 11.08
C SER A 230 3.85 15.68 9.71
N CYS A 231 2.76 15.56 8.97
CA CYS A 231 2.73 14.98 7.64
C CYS A 231 1.92 15.90 6.71
N MET A 232 2.52 16.29 5.60
CA MET A 232 1.86 17.03 4.52
C MET A 232 1.66 16.09 3.32
N ILE A 233 0.41 15.98 2.85
CA ILE A 233 0.04 15.18 1.69
C ILE A 233 -0.49 16.10 0.59
N VAL A 234 0.07 15.98 -0.61
CA VAL A 234 -0.44 16.62 -1.82
C VAL A 234 -1.20 15.60 -2.66
N GLY A 235 -2.47 15.89 -2.94
CA GLY A 235 -3.43 15.00 -3.57
C GLY A 235 -4.32 14.31 -2.53
N GLY A 236 -5.61 14.60 -2.56
CA GLY A 236 -6.67 14.12 -1.68
C GLY A 236 -7.40 12.89 -2.18
N GLY A 237 -6.83 12.11 -3.11
CA GLY A 237 -7.47 10.94 -3.72
C GLY A 237 -7.82 9.79 -2.75
N LYS A 238 -8.22 8.64 -3.30
CA LYS A 238 -8.64 7.47 -2.50
C LYS A 238 -7.55 6.95 -1.56
N VAL A 239 -6.29 6.93 -2.02
CA VAL A 239 -5.13 6.53 -1.19
C VAL A 239 -5.01 7.42 0.04
N THR A 240 -5.09 8.74 -0.15
CA THR A 240 -5.02 9.74 0.94
C THR A 240 -6.15 9.58 1.95
N TYR A 241 -7.37 9.31 1.49
CA TYR A 241 -8.48 8.98 2.38
C TYR A 241 -8.16 7.78 3.27
N TYR A 242 -7.66 6.67 2.69
CA TYR A 242 -7.33 5.48 3.47
C TYR A 242 -6.15 5.73 4.43
N ILE A 243 -5.14 6.53 4.03
CA ILE A 243 -4.05 6.92 4.92
C ILE A 243 -4.60 7.65 6.14
N ALA A 244 -5.43 8.68 5.93
CA ALA A 244 -6.04 9.44 7.02
C ALA A 244 -6.87 8.54 7.95
N LYS A 245 -7.68 7.64 7.38
CA LYS A 245 -8.47 6.66 8.15
C LYS A 245 -7.56 5.73 8.98
N TYR A 246 -6.47 5.21 8.40
CA TYR A 246 -5.53 4.36 9.15
C TYR A 246 -4.75 5.12 10.23
N MET A 247 -4.36 6.37 9.98
CA MET A 247 -3.73 7.22 10.99
C MET A 247 -4.67 7.47 12.18
N GLN A 248 -5.97 7.64 11.93
CA GLN A 248 -6.99 7.78 12.98
C GLN A 248 -7.23 6.47 13.73
N GLU A 249 -7.41 5.35 13.02
CA GLU A 249 -7.62 4.00 13.60
C GLU A 249 -6.42 3.54 14.45
N SER A 250 -5.20 3.93 14.07
CA SER A 250 -3.97 3.62 14.81
C SER A 250 -3.63 4.63 15.92
N HIS A 251 -4.46 5.67 16.09
CA HIS A 251 -4.23 6.77 17.03
C HIS A 251 -2.84 7.43 16.87
N MET A 252 -2.38 7.56 15.63
CA MET A 252 -1.07 8.14 15.33
C MET A 252 -1.06 9.62 15.74
N LYS A 253 -0.14 9.99 16.63
CA LYS A 253 0.08 11.38 17.08
C LYS A 253 0.82 12.19 16.01
N CYS A 254 0.13 12.47 14.90
CA CYS A 254 0.69 13.21 13.77
C CYS A 254 -0.32 14.25 13.26
N LYS A 255 0.12 15.51 13.13
CA LYS A 255 -0.66 16.58 12.50
C LYS A 255 -0.69 16.35 11.00
N LEU A 256 -1.85 15.99 10.47
CA LEU A 256 -2.04 15.72 9.04
C LEU A 256 -2.54 16.99 8.32
N LYS A 257 -1.84 17.38 7.25
CA LYS A 257 -2.30 18.39 6.29
C LYS A 257 -2.53 17.73 4.93
N ILE A 258 -3.68 17.97 4.31
CA ILE A 258 -3.98 17.47 2.96
C ILE A 258 -4.29 18.65 2.05
N ILE A 259 -3.60 18.73 0.91
CA ILE A 259 -3.79 19.75 -0.12
C ILE A 259 -4.40 19.09 -1.36
N ASP A 260 -5.52 19.61 -1.85
CA ASP A 260 -6.13 19.19 -3.13
C ASP A 260 -6.75 20.39 -3.85
N ILE A 261 -6.73 20.36 -5.19
CA ILE A 261 -7.27 21.43 -6.03
C ILE A 261 -8.80 21.34 -6.16
N ASP A 262 -9.35 20.13 -6.06
CA ASP A 262 -10.78 19.85 -6.16
C ASP A 262 -11.48 20.23 -4.85
N ARG A 263 -12.37 21.22 -4.95
CA ARG A 263 -13.11 21.76 -3.81
C ARG A 263 -14.08 20.73 -3.20
N ASP A 264 -14.82 20.01 -4.03
CA ASP A 264 -15.80 19.02 -3.55
C ASP A 264 -15.05 17.90 -2.81
N ARG A 265 -13.87 17.54 -3.31
CA ARG A 265 -12.99 16.58 -2.65
C ARG A 265 -12.49 17.08 -1.30
N CYS A 266 -12.08 18.34 -1.21
CA CYS A 266 -11.68 18.96 0.07
C CYS A 266 -12.83 18.97 1.07
N GLU A 267 -14.04 19.35 0.65
CA GLU A 267 -15.23 19.39 1.52
C GLU A 267 -15.57 17.98 2.05
N TYR A 268 -15.49 16.96 1.20
CA TYR A 268 -15.66 15.56 1.61
C TYR A 268 -14.62 15.12 2.64
N LEU A 269 -13.33 15.42 2.42
CA LEU A 269 -12.26 15.06 3.34
C LEU A 269 -12.36 15.80 4.68
N ALA A 270 -12.77 17.07 4.66
CA ALA A 270 -12.94 17.88 5.87
C ALA A 270 -14.08 17.34 6.74
N GLY A 271 -15.16 16.87 6.13
CA GLY A 271 -16.24 16.18 6.84
C GLY A 271 -15.81 14.83 7.41
N ALA A 272 -15.01 14.06 6.67
CA ALA A 272 -14.56 12.73 7.09
C ALA A 272 -13.46 12.76 8.17
N PHE A 273 -12.58 13.77 8.17
CA PHE A 273 -11.41 13.84 9.05
C PHE A 273 -11.30 15.22 9.74
N PRO A 274 -12.08 15.48 10.79
CA PRO A 274 -12.11 16.80 11.46
C PRO A 274 -10.78 17.22 12.10
N ASP A 275 -9.93 16.26 12.48
CA ASP A 275 -8.62 16.52 13.10
C ASP A 275 -7.52 16.85 12.06
N ALA A 276 -7.79 16.63 10.77
CA ALA A 276 -6.87 16.94 9.69
C ALA A 276 -7.10 18.36 9.17
N THR A 277 -6.03 19.07 8.81
CA THR A 277 -6.14 20.35 8.11
C THR A 277 -6.30 20.09 6.62
N ILE A 278 -7.45 20.42 6.06
CA ILE A 278 -7.73 20.28 4.63
C ILE A 278 -7.61 21.64 3.95
N ILE A 279 -6.82 21.70 2.89
CA ILE A 279 -6.47 22.93 2.19
C ILE A 279 -6.89 22.76 0.73
N ASN A 280 -7.81 23.62 0.28
CA ASN A 280 -8.16 23.69 -1.13
C ASN A 280 -7.19 24.62 -1.85
N GLY A 281 -6.38 24.09 -2.76
CA GLY A 281 -5.37 24.83 -3.49
C GLY A 281 -4.55 23.94 -4.42
N ASP A 282 -3.83 24.57 -5.35
CA ASP A 282 -2.94 23.86 -6.26
C ASP A 282 -1.70 23.38 -5.51
N GLY A 283 -1.55 22.06 -5.37
CA GLY A 283 -0.41 21.45 -4.68
C GLY A 283 0.94 21.68 -5.37
N THR A 284 0.94 22.11 -6.64
CA THR A 284 2.15 22.49 -7.39
C THR A 284 2.58 23.94 -7.16
N ASP A 285 1.74 24.75 -6.50
CA ASP A 285 2.07 26.12 -6.10
C ASP A 285 3.09 26.12 -4.96
N GLN A 286 4.28 26.60 -5.27
CA GLN A 286 5.40 26.71 -4.33
C GLN A 286 5.11 27.66 -3.18
N GLU A 287 4.42 28.78 -3.42
CA GLU A 287 4.10 29.75 -2.38
C GLU A 287 3.10 29.17 -1.37
N LEU A 288 2.14 28.39 -1.87
CA LEU A 288 1.21 27.66 -1.01
C LEU A 288 1.95 26.66 -0.12
N LEU A 289 2.82 25.84 -0.69
CA LEU A 289 3.60 24.84 0.07
C LEU A 289 4.48 25.47 1.15
N ILE A 290 5.15 26.58 0.84
CA ILE A 290 5.98 27.33 1.79
C ILE A 290 5.11 27.91 2.91
N ARG A 291 3.99 28.57 2.57
CA ARG A 291 3.04 29.13 3.53
C ARG A 291 2.52 28.08 4.49
N GLU A 292 2.29 26.87 3.98
CA GLU A 292 1.80 25.74 4.75
C GLU A 292 2.88 24.98 5.52
N GLY A 293 4.13 25.41 5.40
CA GLY A 293 5.24 24.96 6.24
C GLY A 293 5.93 23.69 5.76
N ILE A 294 6.05 23.49 4.45
CA ILE A 294 6.80 22.36 3.85
C ILE A 294 8.22 22.22 4.42
N GLU A 295 8.89 23.32 4.75
CA GLU A 295 10.25 23.34 5.32
C GLU A 295 10.35 22.68 6.71
N LYS A 296 9.24 22.62 7.45
CA LYS A 296 9.18 22.16 8.85
C LYS A 296 8.44 20.83 9.01
N THR A 297 7.95 20.24 7.92
CA THR A 297 7.22 18.98 8.00
C THR A 297 8.17 17.81 8.21
N ASP A 298 7.75 16.81 9.00
CA ASP A 298 8.57 15.62 9.23
C ASP A 298 8.42 14.60 8.09
N ALA A 299 7.27 14.62 7.39
CA ALA A 299 6.98 13.77 6.24
C ALA A 299 6.20 14.52 5.17
N PHE A 300 6.56 14.25 3.91
CA PHE A 300 5.89 14.80 2.74
C PHE A 300 5.50 13.68 1.78
N CYS A 301 4.22 13.60 1.45
CA CYS A 301 3.69 12.59 0.54
C CYS A 301 3.13 13.24 -0.73
N SER A 302 3.63 12.85 -1.90
CA SER A 302 3.11 13.28 -3.19
C SER A 302 2.27 12.18 -3.83
N LEU A 303 0.95 12.34 -3.74
CA LEU A 303 -0.04 11.29 -4.04
C LEU A 303 -1.08 11.73 -5.09
N THR A 304 -0.75 12.68 -5.96
CA THR A 304 -1.63 13.18 -7.03
C THR A 304 -1.87 12.13 -8.13
N GLY A 305 -2.76 12.41 -9.06
CA GLY A 305 -3.07 11.51 -10.18
C GLY A 305 -1.92 11.32 -11.18
N PHE A 306 -0.90 12.19 -11.15
CA PHE A 306 0.13 12.30 -12.18
C PHE A 306 1.51 11.96 -11.62
N ASP A 307 2.26 11.11 -12.32
CA ASP A 307 3.55 10.62 -11.83
C ASP A 307 4.59 11.74 -11.88
N GLU A 308 4.52 12.58 -12.92
CA GLU A 308 5.40 13.72 -13.16
C GLU A 308 5.27 14.78 -12.08
N GLU A 309 4.04 15.10 -11.66
CA GLU A 309 3.79 16.00 -10.52
C GLU A 309 4.36 15.42 -9.24
N ASN A 310 4.12 14.14 -8.96
CA ASN A 310 4.58 13.52 -7.72
C ASN A 310 6.11 13.53 -7.62
N ILE A 311 6.81 13.22 -8.72
CA ILE A 311 8.27 13.28 -8.81
C ILE A 311 8.76 14.72 -8.54
N MET A 312 8.19 15.72 -9.23
CA MET A 312 8.60 17.12 -9.06
C MET A 312 8.36 17.64 -7.64
N LEU A 313 7.22 17.33 -7.04
CA LEU A 313 6.87 17.72 -5.68
C LEU A 313 7.82 17.10 -4.65
N SER A 314 8.15 15.82 -4.79
CA SER A 314 9.08 15.15 -3.89
C SER A 314 10.49 15.72 -3.99
N LEU A 315 10.98 15.99 -5.20
CA LEU A 315 12.28 16.64 -5.40
C LEU A 315 12.31 18.05 -4.78
N TYR A 316 11.22 18.81 -4.94
CA TYR A 316 11.08 20.13 -4.34
C TYR A 316 11.07 20.07 -2.80
N ALA A 317 10.26 19.18 -2.22
CA ALA A 317 10.19 18.96 -0.79
C ALA A 317 11.54 18.53 -0.19
N GLY A 318 12.25 17.61 -0.87
CA GLY A 318 13.57 17.14 -0.46
C GLY A 318 14.67 18.20 -0.53
N LYS A 319 14.51 19.20 -1.41
CA LYS A 319 15.42 20.35 -1.46
C LYS A 319 15.21 21.32 -0.30
N LEU A 320 13.96 21.49 0.14
CA LEU A 320 13.57 22.47 1.16
C LEU A 320 13.56 21.93 2.59
N SER A 321 13.48 20.61 2.75
CA SER A 321 13.26 19.98 4.05
C SER A 321 14.04 18.67 4.18
N GLY A 322 14.34 18.30 5.42
CA GLY A 322 14.81 16.94 5.75
C GLY A 322 13.66 15.95 5.93
N ALA A 323 12.49 16.23 5.34
CA ALA A 323 11.29 15.43 5.52
C ALA A 323 11.47 14.03 4.93
N ARG A 324 10.81 13.06 5.52
CA ARG A 324 10.64 11.75 4.90
C ARG A 324 9.75 11.90 3.68
N LEU A 325 10.31 11.63 2.50
CA LEU A 325 9.58 11.69 1.24
C LEU A 325 8.91 10.35 0.94
N ILE A 326 7.65 10.41 0.53
CA ILE A 326 6.88 9.27 0.03
C ILE A 326 6.26 9.67 -1.32
N THR A 327 6.64 8.99 -2.39
CA THR A 327 6.27 9.38 -3.76
C THR A 327 5.43 8.29 -4.41
N LYS A 328 4.24 8.63 -4.91
CA LYS A 328 3.40 7.68 -5.64
C LYS A 328 3.73 7.68 -7.13
N ILE A 329 4.02 6.50 -7.68
CA ILE A 329 4.26 6.30 -9.11
C ILE A 329 3.34 5.19 -9.63
N ASN A 330 2.63 5.44 -10.73
CA ASN A 330 1.75 4.48 -11.37
C ASN A 330 2.42 3.69 -12.50
N ARG A 331 3.42 4.26 -13.18
CA ARG A 331 4.08 3.67 -14.34
C ARG A 331 5.43 3.07 -13.95
N ILE A 332 5.51 1.74 -13.99
CA ILE A 332 6.73 0.98 -13.66
C ILE A 332 7.86 1.22 -14.68
N ALA A 333 7.53 1.65 -15.91
CA ALA A 333 8.52 1.89 -16.98
C ALA A 333 9.60 2.93 -16.62
N PHE A 334 9.42 3.69 -15.55
CA PHE A 334 10.38 4.70 -15.08
C PHE A 334 11.22 4.25 -13.88
N GLU A 335 11.10 2.99 -13.42
CA GLU A 335 11.78 2.52 -12.20
C GLU A 335 13.29 2.79 -12.23
N SER A 336 13.96 2.50 -13.34
CA SER A 336 15.41 2.71 -13.53
C SER A 336 15.83 4.18 -13.48
N VAL A 337 14.94 5.12 -13.84
CA VAL A 337 15.22 6.56 -13.79
C VAL A 337 14.93 7.10 -12.39
N THR A 338 13.82 6.65 -11.79
CA THR A 338 13.37 7.10 -10.48
C THR A 338 14.28 6.62 -9.35
N SER A 339 14.98 5.49 -9.53
CA SER A 339 15.94 4.97 -8.55
C SER A 339 17.16 5.87 -8.34
N GLU A 340 17.50 6.72 -9.32
CA GLU A 340 18.63 7.65 -9.23
C GLU A 340 18.22 9.00 -8.61
N MET A 341 16.92 9.24 -8.42
CA MET A 341 16.36 10.49 -7.92
C MET A 341 16.11 10.43 -6.41
N ASN A 342 16.23 11.58 -5.73
CA ASN A 342 15.90 11.68 -4.30
C ASN A 342 14.38 11.75 -4.07
N LEU A 343 13.68 10.62 -4.28
CA LEU A 343 12.23 10.50 -4.15
C LEU A 343 11.78 9.87 -2.82
N GLY A 344 12.73 9.58 -1.93
CA GLY A 344 12.50 8.81 -0.71
C GLY A 344 11.89 7.44 -1.01
N SER A 345 10.83 7.08 -0.30
CA SER A 345 10.13 5.81 -0.51
C SER A 345 9.15 5.93 -1.67
N VAL A 346 9.28 5.07 -2.68
CA VAL A 346 8.38 5.04 -3.84
C VAL A 346 7.30 3.98 -3.64
N ILE A 347 6.04 4.36 -3.83
CA ILE A 347 4.89 3.46 -3.72
C ILE A 347 4.25 3.26 -5.09
N TYR A 348 4.02 2.00 -5.43
CA TYR A 348 3.33 1.56 -6.64
C TYR A 348 1.99 0.92 -6.27
N PRO A 349 0.86 1.65 -6.29
CA PRO A 349 -0.44 1.10 -5.86
C PRO A 349 -0.99 -0.05 -6.71
N LYS A 350 -0.27 -0.47 -7.75
CA LYS A 350 -0.71 -1.46 -8.74
C LYS A 350 0.21 -2.68 -8.83
N GLN A 351 1.23 -2.74 -7.97
CA GLN A 351 2.03 -3.94 -7.73
C GLN A 351 1.39 -4.78 -6.63
#